data_AF-L2GKK9-F1
#
_entry.id   AF-L2GKK9-F1
#
_cell.length_a   1.000
_cell.length_b   1.000
_cell.length_c   1.000
_cell.angle_alpha   90.00
_cell.angle_beta   90.00
_cell.angle_gamma   90.00
#
_symmetry.space_group_name_H-M   'P 1'
#
loop_
_entity.id
_entity.type
_entity.pdbx_description
1 polymer ?
#
loop_
_entity_poly.entity_id
_entity_poly.type
_entity_poly.pdbx_seq_one_letter_code
_entity_poly.pdbx_strand_id
1 'polypeptide(L)'
;MAFFILKKPAFITFNMEKYSENMSLMSKHQILSNGNTSNASLVKHRNGKWYIKYGNVLLEMKDVKCKEMTISKINHDVGTFVEKVNCKWFLQNTANL
;
A
#
# COMPACT_ATOMS: atom_id res chain seq x y z
N MET A 1 -14.93 6.01 -2.16
CA MET A 1 -13.54 5.58 -2.46
C MET A 1 -12.67 6.11 -1.34
N ALA A 2 -11.76 5.31 -0.79
CA ALA A 2 -10.93 5.73 0.35
C ALA A 2 -9.46 5.76 -0.08
N PHE A 3 -8.75 6.83 0.25
CA PHE A 3 -7.33 6.98 -0.05
C PHE A 3 -6.47 6.71 1.19
N PHE A 4 -5.38 5.98 0.98
CA PHE A 4 -4.39 5.71 2.01
C PHE A 4 -3.04 6.20 1.55
N ILE A 5 -2.38 6.99 2.40
CA ILE A 5 -0.97 7.34 2.19
C ILE A 5 -0.14 6.38 3.03
N LEU A 6 0.52 5.45 2.35
CA LEU A 6 1.43 4.52 2.96
C LEU A 6 2.86 5.05 2.86
N LYS A 7 3.54 5.21 4.00
CA LYS A 7 4.99 5.43 3.96
C LYS A 7 5.65 4.12 3.54
N LYS A 8 6.33 4.12 2.38
CA LYS A 8 7.04 2.95 1.86
C LYS A 8 8.06 2.46 2.90
N PRO A 9 7.91 1.25 3.45
CA PRO A 9 8.94 0.66 4.30
C PRO A 9 10.15 0.23 3.47
N ALA A 10 11.35 0.28 4.06
CA ALA A 10 12.59 -0.15 3.41
C ALA A 10 12.62 -1.67 3.15
N PHE A 11 11.89 -2.45 3.94
CA PHE A 11 11.86 -3.91 3.85
C PHE A 11 10.86 -4.45 2.82
N ILE A 12 10.09 -3.59 2.13
CA ILE A 12 9.18 -4.03 1.05
C ILE A 12 9.47 -3.27 -0.22
N THR A 13 9.64 -4.04 -1.29
CA THR A 13 9.75 -3.50 -2.64
C THR A 13 8.36 -3.48 -3.29
N PHE A 14 7.94 -2.30 -3.72
CA PHE A 14 6.74 -2.12 -4.55
C PHE A 14 7.18 -2.14 -6.00
N ASN A 15 6.77 -3.17 -6.74
CA ASN A 15 6.99 -3.25 -8.18
C ASN A 15 5.65 -3.04 -8.89
N MET A 16 5.55 -1.92 -9.62
CA MET A 16 4.36 -1.49 -10.34
C MET A 16 4.43 -1.83 -11.84
N GLU A 17 5.50 -2.47 -12.29
CA GLU A 17 5.67 -2.86 -13.69
C GLU A 17 4.89 -4.14 -13.98
N LYS A 18 4.39 -4.26 -15.22
CA LYS A 18 3.74 -5.48 -15.71
C LYS A 18 4.77 -6.62 -15.69
N TYR A 19 4.65 -7.54 -14.74
CA TYR A 19 5.51 -8.71 -14.66
C TYR A 19 4.91 -9.87 -15.48
N SER A 20 5.77 -10.63 -16.17
CA SER A 20 5.40 -11.87 -16.85
C SER A 20 5.43 -13.05 -15.87
N GLU A 21 4.63 -14.08 -16.13
CA GLU A 21 4.49 -15.27 -15.28
C GLU A 21 5.82 -16.03 -15.03
N ASN A 22 6.86 -15.72 -15.81
CA ASN A 22 8.17 -16.36 -15.77
C ASN A 22 9.19 -15.71 -14.82
N MET A 23 8.82 -14.68 -14.05
CA MET A 23 9.71 -14.08 -13.03
C MET A 23 9.76 -14.96 -11.77
N SER A 24 10.49 -16.08 -11.86
CA SER A 24 10.57 -17.16 -10.86
C SER A 24 11.41 -16.86 -9.61
N LEU A 25 11.60 -15.59 -9.24
CA LEU A 25 12.21 -15.23 -7.94
C LEU A 25 11.39 -14.12 -7.29
N MET A 26 10.22 -14.50 -6.77
CA MET A 26 9.53 -13.69 -5.78
C MET A 26 10.44 -13.57 -4.55
N SER A 27 11.18 -12.47 -4.43
CA SER A 27 11.79 -12.14 -3.15
C SER A 27 10.66 -12.02 -2.12
N LYS A 28 10.86 -12.57 -0.92
CA LYS A 28 9.82 -12.75 0.11
C LYS A 28 9.09 -11.45 0.55
N HIS A 29 9.48 -10.28 0.04
CA HIS A 29 8.99 -8.98 0.44
C HIS A 29 8.72 -8.05 -0.75
N GLN A 30 7.93 -8.53 -1.71
CA GLN A 30 7.49 -7.74 -2.87
C GLN A 30 5.97 -7.65 -2.99
N ILE A 31 5.49 -6.42 -3.14
CA ILE A 31 4.12 -6.13 -3.56
C ILE A 31 4.16 -5.86 -5.06
N LEU A 32 3.43 -6.67 -5.82
CA LEU A 32 3.38 -6.64 -7.27
C LEU A 32 1.99 -6.22 -7.72
N SER A 33 1.92 -5.33 -8.71
CA SER A 33 0.68 -4.92 -9.36
C SER A 33 0.75 -5.21 -10.86
N ASN A 34 -0.28 -5.86 -11.40
CA ASN A 34 -0.47 -6.08 -12.83
C ASN A 34 -1.85 -5.58 -13.25
N GLY A 35 -1.91 -4.34 -13.73
CA GLY A 35 -3.15 -3.69 -14.14
C GLY A 35 -4.13 -3.58 -12.98
N ASN A 36 -5.23 -4.34 -13.04
CA ASN A 36 -6.28 -4.37 -12.02
C ASN A 36 -6.07 -5.45 -10.94
N THR A 37 -4.98 -6.22 -11.03
CA THR A 37 -4.67 -7.30 -10.09
C THR A 37 -3.43 -6.95 -9.28
N SER A 38 -3.42 -7.36 -8.01
CA SER A 38 -2.29 -7.18 -7.10
C SER A 38 -2.12 -8.45 -6.29
N ASN A 39 -0.86 -8.80 -5.95
CA ASN A 39 -0.59 -9.89 -5.01
C ASN A 39 -0.86 -9.49 -3.54
N ALA A 40 -1.21 -8.22 -3.30
CA ALA A 40 -1.48 -7.64 -2.00
C ALA A 40 -2.92 -7.15 -1.89
N SER A 41 -3.49 -7.33 -0.69
CA SER A 41 -4.84 -6.88 -0.33
C SER A 41 -4.82 -6.06 0.95
N LEU A 42 -5.65 -5.03 0.99
CA LEU A 42 -5.90 -4.23 2.18
C LEU A 42 -7.07 -4.84 2.95
N VAL A 43 -6.86 -5.20 4.22
CA VAL A 43 -7.84 -5.93 5.03
C VAL A 43 -8.08 -5.20 6.35
N LYS A 44 -9.35 -5.03 6.72
CA LYS A 44 -9.74 -4.57 8.06
C LYS A 44 -10.12 -5.76 8.93
N HIS A 45 -9.42 -5.96 10.04
CA HIS A 45 -9.73 -7.04 10.98
C HIS A 45 -10.86 -6.63 11.94
N ARG A 46 -11.44 -7.63 12.63
CA ARG A 46 -12.52 -7.43 13.62
C ARG A 46 -12.12 -6.50 14.78
N ASN A 47 -10.82 -6.42 15.09
CA ASN A 47 -10.27 -5.50 16.09
C ASN A 47 -10.26 -4.02 15.61
N GLY A 48 -10.76 -3.73 14.42
CA GLY A 48 -10.83 -2.39 13.84
C GLY A 48 -9.55 -1.93 13.15
N LYS A 49 -8.44 -2.68 13.27
CA LYS A 49 -7.15 -2.33 12.69
C LYS A 49 -7.05 -2.73 11.22
N TRP A 50 -6.23 -2.00 10.47
CA TRP A 50 -5.95 -2.24 9.06
C TRP A 50 -4.65 -3.03 8.89
N TYR A 51 -4.62 -3.88 7.87
CA TYR A 51 -3.48 -4.73 7.54
C TYR A 51 -3.26 -4.79 6.03
N ILE A 52 -2.00 -4.94 5.61
CA ILE A 52 -1.66 -5.37 4.26
C ILE A 52 -1.31 -6.85 4.30
N LYS A 53 -2.06 -7.65 3.53
CA LYS A 53 -1.80 -9.08 3.34
C LYS A 53 -1.25 -9.32 1.95
N TYR A 54 -0.07 -9.94 1.85
CA TYR A 54 0.51 -10.39 0.57
C TYR A 54 1.20 -11.74 0.76
N GLY A 55 0.85 -12.73 -0.06
CA GLY A 55 1.25 -14.12 0.17
C GLY A 55 0.88 -14.58 1.60
N ASN A 56 1.89 -15.09 2.33
CA ASN A 56 1.75 -15.53 3.73
C ASN A 56 2.12 -14.43 4.76
N VAL A 57 2.39 -13.21 4.31
CA VAL A 57 2.76 -12.09 5.18
C VAL A 57 1.53 -11.24 5.50
N LEU A 58 1.39 -10.87 6.77
CA LEU A 58 0.36 -9.96 7.26
C LEU A 58 1.02 -8.85 8.07
N LEU A 59 0.90 -7.61 7.61
CA LEU A 59 1.53 -6.44 8.24
C LEU A 59 0.48 -5.49 8.79
N GLU A 60 0.59 -5.15 10.07
CA GLU A 60 -0.26 -4.14 10.70
C GLU A 60 0.05 -2.76 10.14
N MET A 61 -1.01 -2.03 9.77
CA MET A 61 -0.92 -0.63 9.41
C MET A 61 -1.20 0.23 10.64
N LYS A 62 -0.17 0.93 11.10
CA LYS A 62 -0.28 1.91 12.16
C LYS A 62 -0.60 3.27 11.57
N ASP A 63 -1.72 3.86 11.98
CA ASP A 63 -2.06 5.23 11.65
C ASP A 63 -1.19 6.20 12.46
N VAL A 64 -0.72 7.24 11.78
CA VAL A 64 0.06 8.32 12.36
C VAL A 64 -0.48 9.62 11.80
N LYS A 65 -0.88 10.51 12.71
CA LYS A 65 -1.30 11.86 12.34
C LYS A 65 -0.19 12.56 11.57
N CYS A 66 -0.57 13.24 10.50
CA CYS A 66 0.34 14.04 9.71
C CYS A 66 -0.28 15.41 9.42
N LYS A 67 0.54 16.33 8.90
CA LYS A 67 0.02 17.56 8.31
C LYS A 67 -1.03 17.20 7.25
N GLU A 68 -2.12 17.96 7.20
CA GLU A 68 -3.14 17.82 6.16
C GLU A 68 -2.48 17.87 4.78
N MET A 69 -2.82 16.91 3.93
CA MET A 69 -2.39 16.83 2.54
C MET A 69 -3.60 16.73 1.64
N THR A 70 -3.49 17.34 0.47
CA THR A 70 -4.49 17.28 -0.58
C THR A 70 -4.12 16.19 -1.57
N ILE A 71 -5.05 15.28 -1.83
CA ILE A 71 -4.95 14.29 -2.91
C ILE A 71 -5.64 14.89 -4.14
N SER A 72 -4.88 15.02 -5.21
CA SER A 72 -5.37 15.45 -6.52
C SER A 72 -5.18 14.33 -7.54
N LYS A 73 -6.17 14.13 -8.40
CA LYS A 73 -6.07 13.23 -9.55
C LYS A 73 -5.89 14.08 -10.80
N ILE A 74 -4.81 13.86 -11.53
CA ILE A 74 -4.54 14.52 -12.81
C ILE A 74 -4.99 13.57 -13.92
N ASN A 75 -5.90 14.02 -14.78
CA ASN A 75 -6.27 13.34 -16.02
C ASN A 75 -6.01 14.28 -17.19
N HIS A 76 -5.19 13.84 -18.16
CA HIS A 76 -4.77 14.63 -19.31
C HIS A 76 -4.15 15.97 -18.86
N ASP A 77 -4.94 17.07 -18.82
CA ASP A 77 -4.49 18.42 -18.45
C ASP A 77 -5.28 19.05 -17.29
N VAL A 78 -6.21 18.31 -16.67
CA VAL A 78 -7.05 18.83 -15.57
C VAL A 78 -6.75 18.08 -14.28
N GLY A 79 -6.34 18.82 -13.26
CA GLY A 79 -6.24 18.34 -11.88
C GLY A 79 -7.59 18.47 -11.18
N THR A 80 -8.12 17.35 -10.68
CA THR A 80 -9.33 17.32 -9.84
C THR A 80 -8.94 17.10 -8.40
N PHE A 81 -9.48 17.93 -7.50
CA PHE A 81 -9.39 17.70 -6.07
C PHE A 81 -10.20 16.45 -5.75
N VAL A 82 -9.58 15.51 -5.03
CA VAL A 82 -10.23 14.25 -4.66
C VAL A 82 -10.57 14.24 -3.18
N GLU A 83 -9.59 14.46 -2.31
CA GLU A 83 -9.78 14.35 -0.86
C GLU A 83 -8.67 15.06 -0.07
N LYS A 84 -8.97 15.44 1.17
CA LYS A 84 -7.97 15.85 2.17
C LYS A 84 -7.71 14.69 3.12
N VAL A 85 -6.44 14.39 3.37
CA VAL A 85 -6.01 13.36 4.30
C VAL A 85 -5.07 13.93 5.35
N ASN A 86 -5.32 13.61 6.62
CA ASN A 86 -4.53 14.06 7.76
C ASN A 86 -3.88 12.89 8.53
N CYS A 87 -3.91 11.70 7.94
CA CYS A 87 -3.27 10.50 8.46
C CYS A 87 -2.37 9.87 7.39
N LYS A 88 -1.23 9.32 7.83
CA LYS A 88 -0.38 8.43 7.06
C LYS A 88 -0.34 7.08 7.77
N TRP A 89 -0.22 6.02 7.01
CA TRP A 89 -0.08 4.67 7.54
C TRP A 89 1.34 4.18 7.38
N PHE A 90 1.83 3.50 8.40
CA PHE A 90 3.13 2.87 8.46
C PHE A 90 2.93 1.36 8.57
N LEU A 91 3.71 0.59 7.82
CA LEU A 91 3.74 -0.86 8.00
C LEU A 91 4.66 -1.17 9.18
N GLN A 92 4.08 -1.72 10.24
CA GLN A 92 4.86 -2.21 11.35
C GLN A 92 5.43 -3.57 10.96
N ASN A 93 6.76 -3.68 10.95
CA ASN A 93 7.40 -4.98 10.84
C ASN A 93 7.10 -5.73 12.14
N THR A 94 6.17 -6.68 12.09
CA THR A 94 5.86 -7.57 13.22
C THR A 94 6.82 -8.75 13.28
N ALA A 95 7.67 -8.96 12.27
CA ALA A 95 8.79 -9.86 12.38
C ALA A 95 9.90 -9.16 13.16
N ASN A 96 10.20 -9.67 14.36
CA ASN A 96 11.53 -9.55 14.92
C ASN A 96 12.50 -10.11 13.87
N LEU A 97 13.12 -9.23 13.08
CA LEU A 97 14.34 -9.53 12.36
C LEU A 97 15.50 -9.36 13.35
#